data_AF-A0A7W7KFP0-F1
#
_entry.id   AF-A0A7W7KFP0-F1
#
_cell.length_a   1.000
_cell.length_b   1.000
_cell.length_c   1.000
_cell.angle_alpha   90.00
_cell.angle_beta   90.00
_cell.angle_gamma   90.00
#
_symmetry.space_group_name_H-M   'P 1'
#
loop_
_entity.id
_entity.type
_entity.pdbx_description
1 polymer ?
#
loop_
_entity_poly.entity_id
_entity_poly.type
_entity_poly.pdbx_seq_one_letter_code
_entity_poly.pdbx_strand_id
1 'polypeptide(L)' 'MSHNCSKCGSHNTHKFNYEHFRVDYLDTSIDFHGIQGHQCLDCRNLDLSPACQAKVDQVDIAIRAGL' A
#
# COMPACT_ATOMS: atom_id res chain seq x y z
N MET A 1 -8.63 15.55 -10.37
CA MET A 1 -7.17 15.75 -10.44
C MET A 1 -6.55 14.37 -10.53
N SER A 2 -5.88 14.06 -11.64
CA SER A 2 -5.20 12.78 -11.84
C SER A 2 -3.90 12.75 -11.03
N HIS A 3 -3.68 11.70 -10.25
CA HIS A 3 -2.43 11.50 -9.52
C HIS A 3 -1.36 10.95 -10.47
N ASN A 4 -0.13 11.46 -10.39
CA ASN A 4 0.97 10.93 -11.18
C ASN A 4 1.66 9.83 -10.39
N CYS A 5 1.94 8.71 -11.06
CA CYS A 5 2.71 7.65 -10.46
C CYS A 5 4.12 8.13 -10.11
N SER A 6 4.54 7.96 -8.86
CA SER A 6 5.87 8.35 -8.39
C SER A 6 7.01 7.59 -9.08
N LYS A 7 6.76 6.36 -9.53
CA LYS A 7 7.78 5.47 -10.11
C LYS A 7 8.03 5.71 -11.60
N CYS A 8 6.98 5.92 -12.39
CA CYS A 8 7.09 6.03 -13.85
C CYS A 8 6.61 7.37 -14.42
N GLY A 9 6.05 8.25 -13.58
CA GLY A 9 5.50 9.53 -14.01
C GLY A 9 4.15 9.45 -14.75
N SER A 10 3.62 8.24 -14.99
CA SER A 10 2.35 8.10 -15.70
C SER A 10 1.17 8.71 -14.95
N HIS A 11 0.27 9.36 -15.69
CA HIS A 11 -1.01 9.88 -15.21
C HIS A 11 -2.11 8.81 -15.15
N ASN A 12 -1.86 7.61 -15.69
CA ASN A 12 -2.80 6.52 -15.73
C ASN A 12 -2.82 5.78 -14.39
N THR A 13 -3.45 6.41 -13.40
CA THR A 13 -3.55 5.88 -12.03
C THR A 13 -5.01 5.65 -11.65
N HIS A 14 -5.25 4.53 -10.97
CA HIS A 14 -6.54 4.14 -10.45
C HIS A 14 -6.55 4.34 -8.93
N LYS A 15 -7.40 5.23 -8.44
CA LYS A 15 -7.59 5.42 -7.00
C LYS A 15 -8.35 4.22 -6.44
N PHE A 16 -7.84 3.65 -5.36
CA PHE A 16 -8.51 2.58 -4.63
C PHE A 16 -8.68 2.95 -3.16
N ASN A 17 -9.70 2.37 -2.54
CA ASN A 17 -9.99 2.52 -1.12
C ASN A 17 -10.42 1.15 -0.58
N TYR A 18 -9.55 0.50 0.18
CA TYR A 18 -9.85 -0.75 0.86
C TYR A 18 -10.20 -0.45 2.31
N GLU A 19 -11.44 -0.76 2.69
CA GLU A 19 -11.89 -0.64 4.07
C GLU A 19 -11.15 -1.62 4.98
N HIS A 20 -10.89 -2.83 4.46
CA HIS A 20 -10.19 -3.90 5.15
C HIS A 20 -9.28 -4.66 4.18
N PHE A 21 -8.02 -4.86 4.56
CA PHE A 21 -7.03 -5.60 3.79
C PHE A 21 -6.19 -6.44 4.74
N ARG A 22 -6.23 -7.76 4.60
CA ARG A 22 -5.46 -8.68 5.44
C ARG A 22 -4.26 -9.20 4.66
N VAL A 23 -3.09 -9.14 5.27
CA VAL A 23 -1.88 -9.79 4.77
C VAL A 23 -1.52 -10.92 5.71
N ASP A 24 -1.52 -12.14 5.19
CA ASP A 24 -1.03 -13.30 5.90
C ASP A 24 0.45 -13.51 5.55
N TYR A 25 1.34 -13.45 6.54
CA TYR A 25 2.77 -13.70 6.39
C TYR A 25 3.22 -14.74 7.42
N LEU A 26 3.60 -15.94 6.93
CA LEU A 26 3.86 -17.12 7.77
C LEU A 26 2.66 -17.41 8.69
N ASP A 27 2.88 -17.48 10.01
CA ASP A 27 1.85 -17.72 11.02
C ASP A 27 1.21 -16.41 11.55
N THR A 28 1.59 -15.26 10.99
CA THR A 28 1.13 -13.94 11.43
C THR A 28 0.18 -13.34 10.40
N SER A 29 -1.05 -13.07 10.84
CA SER A 29 -2.04 -12.32 10.05
C SER A 29 -2.07 -10.88 10.49
N ILE A 30 -1.94 -9.96 9.55
CA ILE A 30 -1.95 -8.53 9.81
C ILE A 30 -3.10 -7.87 9.07
N ASP A 31 -4.06 -7.40 9.84
CA ASP A 31 -5.23 -6.70 9.35
C ASP A 31 -4.96 -5.19 9.24
N PHE A 32 -5.08 -4.66 8.03
CA PHE A 32 -5.01 -3.25 7.74
C PHE A 32 -6.41 -2.70 7.52
N HIS A 33 -6.73 -1.62 8.24
CA HIS A 33 -7.98 -0.88 8.05
C HIS A 33 -7.73 0.47 7.38
N GLY A 34 -8.59 0.81 6.42
CA GLY A 34 -8.62 2.11 5.75
C GLY A 34 -7.38 2.37 4.89
N ILE A 35 -7.02 1.43 4.02
CA ILE A 35 -5.93 1.60 3.06
C ILE A 35 -6.47 2.40 1.86
N GLN A 36 -5.91 3.59 1.64
CA GLN A 36 -6.19 4.41 0.46
C GLN A 36 -4.90 4.76 -0.28
N GLY A 37 -4.95 4.65 -1.60
CA GLY A 37 -3.83 4.95 -2.49
C GLY A 37 -4.23 5.04 -3.96
N HIS A 38 -3.22 5.11 -4.82
CA HIS A 38 -3.34 5.11 -6.26
C HIS A 38 -2.51 3.98 -6.85
N GLN A 39 -3.10 3.14 -7.68
CA GLN A 39 -2.38 2.11 -8.43
C GLN A 39 -2.11 2.64 -9.83
N CYS A 40 -0.84 2.71 -10.23
CA CYS A 40 -0.49 2.99 -11.61
C CYS A 40 -0.80 1.78 -12.50
N LEU A 41 -1.57 1.97 -13.56
CA LEU A 41 -1.94 0.86 -14.45
C LEU A 41 -0.81 0.49 -15.41
N ASP A 42 0.10 1.41 -15.70
CA ASP A 42 1.18 1.19 -16.66
C ASP A 42 2.36 0.39 -16.05
N CYS A 43 2.83 0.78 -14.87
CA CYS A 43 3.95 0.11 -14.20
C CYS A 43 3.52 -0.74 -12.99
N ARG A 44 2.22 -0.83 -12.71
CA ARG A 44 1.63 -1.54 -11.56
C ARG A 44 2.15 -1.10 -10.19
N ASN A 45 2.77 0.08 -10.10
CA ASN A 45 3.22 0.65 -8.83
C ASN A 45 2.03 1.06 -7.96
N LEU A 46 2.15 0.85 -6.66
CA LEU A 46 1.17 1.29 -5.67
C LEU A 46 1.72 2.54 -4.96
N ASP A 47 1.11 3.69 -5.21
CA ASP A 47 1.34 4.92 -4.47
C ASP A 47 0.36 4.98 -3.31
N LEU A 48 0.83 4.53 -2.14
CA LEU A 48 0.06 4.58 -0.90
C LEU A 48 0.07 6.00 -0.33
N SER A 49 -1.00 6.40 0.36
CA SER A 49 -0.96 7.61 1.16
C SER A 49 0.13 7.52 2.25
N PRO A 50 0.75 8.63 2.68
CA PRO A 50 1.81 8.59 3.69
C PRO A 50 1.41 7.88 4.99
N ALA A 51 0.15 8.07 5.42
CA ALA A 51 -0.39 7.40 6.59
C ALA A 51 -0.50 5.87 6.41
N CYS A 52 -0.76 5.42 5.19
CA CYS A 52 -0.84 4.00 4.87
C CYS A 52 0.55 3.38 4.67
N GLN A 53 1.48 4.10 4.04
CA GLN A 53 2.87 3.68 3.94
C GLN A 53 3.49 3.48 5.33
N ALA A 54 3.25 4.39 6.28
CA ALA A 54 3.71 4.23 7.66
C ALA A 54 3.19 2.96 8.34
N LYS A 55 1.96 2.52 8.03
CA LYS A 55 1.42 1.24 8.54
C LYS A 55 2.11 0.04 7.90
N VAL A 56 2.36 0.09 6.59
CA VAL A 56 3.10 -0.98 5.88
C VAL A 56 4.53 -1.07 6.39
N ASP A 57 5.20 0.07 6.60
CA ASP A 57 6.56 0.11 7.18
C ASP A 57 6.58 -0.45 8.61
N GLN A 58 5.55 -0.16 9.43
CA GLN A 58 5.42 -0.77 10.78
C GLN A 58 5.33 -2.29 10.72
N VAL A 59 4.67 -2.82 9.70
CA VAL A 59 4.54 -4.26 9.48
C VAL A 59 5.83 -4.88 8.97
N ASP A 60 6.50 -4.26 8.02
CA ASP A 60 7.83 -4.70 7.56
C ASP A 60 8.82 -4.74 8.74
N ILE A 61 8.80 -3.71 9.59
CA ILE A 61 9.60 -3.66 10.82
C ILE A 61 9.23 -4.80 11.77
N ALA A 62 7.93 -5.04 12.01
CA ALA A 62 7.48 -6.09 12.92
C ALA A 62 7.87 -7.49 12.43
N ILE A 63 7.67 -7.77 11.14
CA ILE A 63 8.08 -9.03 10.49
C ILE A 63 9.60 -9.20 10.59
N ARG A 64 10.38 -8.15 10.28
CA ARG A 64 11.84 -8.20 10.29
C ARG A 64 12.43 -8.32 11.69
N ALA A 65 11.72 -7.84 12.71
CA ALA A 65 12.07 -7.99 14.11
C ALA A 65 11.79 -9.41 14.66
N GLY A 66 11.16 -10.28 13.88
CA GLY A 66 10.89 -11.68 14.26
C GLY A 66 9.81 -11.82 15.32
N LEU A 67 8.79 -10.94 15.29
CA LEU A 67 7.58 -11.05 16.11
C LEU A 67 6.67 -12.20 15.66
#